data_AF-A0A2T7A984-F1
#
_entry.id   AF-A0A2T7A984-F1
#
_cell.length_a   1.000
_cell.length_b   1.000
_cell.length_c   1.000
_cell.angle_alpha   90.00
_cell.angle_beta   90.00
_cell.angle_gamma   90.00
#
_symmetry.space_group_name_H-M   'P 1'
#
loop_
_entity.id
_entity.type
_entity.pdbx_description
1 polymer ?
#
loop_
_entity_poly.entity_id
_entity_poly.type
_entity_poly.pdbx_seq_one_letter_code
_entity_poly.pdbx_strand_id
1 'polypeptide(L)'
;MFLLTKQWLGAWFSLSGLRWAWESDAPALGMENEGRERLAEGFVPRFVIDYAPYVHLHSKDIFLPGDIGEHLQHTISYLNYTPLTSPQTRQSLTSLSNLNRFGPSVYLTSDDDPETQPSWLRGEHNRPVPIGNGGTDAGASTAPGIIIWTEKGNNVTDAFYFYFYSFNLGNKVIDWRFGNHVGDWEHTAVRFISGIPQSIFYSEHSGGAAYKFGAVEKIGVRPVCYSASGSHANYARPGAHYYAIPFHLLADQTDKGPLWDVTKNSYIYKYDIAHDVLQPSGDTPGAPVDWFHFGGKWGDKMYKASDKRQWMVAGQYHYVDGPTGPKFKNLARKEICQNEGVCTLRSSLTEEVEIPFLAPEDWDGEGADELVDLLDEKEKRDEIK
;
A
#
# COMPACT_ATOMS: atom_id res chain seq x y z
N MET A 1 -15.40 -11.39 -39.54
CA MET A 1 -15.46 -11.09 -40.99
C MET A 1 -14.98 -9.66 -41.14
N PHE A 2 -13.98 -9.45 -42.03
CA PHE A 2 -13.14 -8.25 -42.26
C PHE A 2 -12.12 -7.89 -41.15
N LEU A 3 -10.79 -8.10 -41.28
CA LEU A 3 -9.75 -7.64 -42.23
C LEU A 3 -9.38 -6.16 -42.04
N LEU A 4 -8.25 -5.85 -41.39
CA LEU A 4 -6.94 -5.38 -41.94
C LEU A 4 -6.58 -4.13 -41.07
N THR A 5 -5.35 -3.74 -40.72
CA THR A 5 -4.02 -4.04 -41.25
C THR A 5 -2.94 -3.56 -40.27
N LYS A 6 -1.81 -4.26 -40.28
CA LYS A 6 -0.48 -3.84 -39.80
C LYS A 6 -0.01 -2.55 -40.47
N GLN A 7 0.58 -1.63 -39.69
CA GLN A 7 1.55 -0.59 -40.05
C GLN A 7 2.07 -0.01 -38.70
N TRP A 8 3.34 0.09 -38.30
CA TRP A 8 4.68 -0.19 -38.84
C TRP A 8 5.65 -0.41 -37.64
N LEU A 9 6.68 -1.22 -37.86
CA LEU A 9 7.87 -1.42 -37.01
C LEU A 9 9.05 -0.62 -37.62
N GLY A 10 9.94 -0.06 -36.78
CA GLY A 10 11.24 0.52 -37.16
C GLY A 10 11.30 2.05 -36.98
N ALA A 11 12.37 2.68 -36.49
CA ALA A 11 13.76 2.24 -36.40
C ALA A 11 14.52 3.04 -35.32
N TRP A 12 15.51 2.38 -34.74
CA TRP A 12 16.62 2.99 -34.00
C TRP A 12 17.57 3.72 -34.96
N PHE A 13 18.15 4.86 -34.54
CA PHE A 13 19.61 5.04 -34.30
C PHE A 13 19.97 6.49 -33.95
N SER A 14 20.67 6.63 -32.81
CA SER A 14 21.84 7.47 -32.48
C SER A 14 21.99 8.88 -33.08
N LEU A 15 22.26 9.86 -32.21
CA LEU A 15 23.52 10.60 -32.26
C LEU A 15 23.91 11.15 -30.89
N SER A 16 25.21 11.09 -30.68
CA SER A 16 26.04 11.36 -29.51
C SER A 16 26.09 12.80 -29.02
N GLY A 17 26.32 12.94 -27.71
CA GLY A 17 27.22 13.95 -27.16
C GLY A 17 26.54 15.15 -26.53
N LEU A 18 26.64 15.27 -25.20
CA LEU A 18 27.30 16.40 -24.56
C LEU A 18 27.53 16.03 -23.08
N ARG A 19 28.80 15.98 -22.69
CA ARG A 19 29.25 15.98 -21.29
C ARG A 19 28.85 17.33 -20.68
N TRP A 20 28.21 17.29 -19.51
CA TRP A 20 28.23 18.39 -18.58
C TRP A 20 28.66 17.84 -17.23
N ALA A 21 29.90 18.19 -16.87
CA ALA A 21 30.39 18.06 -15.51
C ALA A 21 29.64 19.07 -14.65
N TRP A 22 29.05 18.62 -13.56
CA TRP A 22 28.68 19.48 -12.44
C TRP A 22 29.41 18.94 -11.23
N GLU A 23 30.50 19.61 -10.88
CA GLU A 23 31.04 19.65 -9.53
C GLU A 23 30.07 20.49 -8.69
N SER A 24 29.49 19.88 -7.67
CA SER A 24 28.87 20.60 -6.57
C SER A 24 29.70 20.33 -5.32
N ASP A 25 30.56 21.28 -4.99
CA ASP A 25 31.25 21.37 -3.71
C ASP A 25 30.20 21.62 -2.62
N ALA A 26 29.89 20.58 -1.85
CA ALA A 26 29.32 20.71 -0.51
C ALA A 26 30.41 20.34 0.50
N PRO A 27 30.62 21.12 1.57
CA PRO A 27 31.75 20.92 2.45
C PRO A 27 31.60 19.61 3.22
N ALA A 28 32.55 18.71 2.99
CA ALA A 28 32.77 17.52 3.79
C ALA A 28 33.20 17.96 5.20
N LEU A 29 32.23 18.07 6.12
CA LEU A 29 32.52 18.01 7.54
C LEU A 29 32.93 16.56 7.84
N GLY A 30 34.23 16.37 8.06
CA GLY A 30 34.83 15.09 8.36
C GLY A 30 34.18 14.47 9.60
N MET A 31 33.51 13.34 9.41
CA MET A 31 33.41 12.32 10.44
C MET A 31 34.43 11.26 10.09
N GLU A 32 35.50 11.24 10.87
CA GLU A 32 36.54 10.22 10.83
C GLU A 32 35.93 8.82 10.99
N ASN A 33 36.52 7.88 10.27
CA ASN A 33 36.28 6.46 10.32
C ASN A 33 36.56 5.90 11.73
N GLU A 34 35.55 5.82 12.58
CA GLU A 34 35.56 4.93 13.75
C GLU A 34 34.19 4.26 13.90
N GLY A 35 34.20 2.93 13.97
CA GLY A 35 33.01 2.14 14.30
C GLY A 35 32.40 1.36 13.14
N ARG A 36 33.18 0.47 12.50
CA ARG A 36 32.58 -0.73 11.91
C ARG A 36 32.17 -1.66 13.05
N GLU A 37 31.13 -1.27 13.79
CA GLU A 37 30.40 -2.20 14.64
C GLU A 37 29.91 -3.32 13.71
N ARG A 38 30.38 -4.53 13.96
CA ARG A 38 29.63 -5.71 13.57
C ARG A 38 28.25 -5.51 14.21
N LEU A 39 27.24 -5.18 13.41
CA LEU A 39 25.84 -5.23 13.83
C LEU A 39 25.69 -6.55 14.58
N ALA A 40 25.44 -6.47 15.89
CA ALA A 40 25.21 -7.66 16.68
C ALA A 40 24.07 -8.42 15.99
N GLU A 41 24.35 -9.67 15.57
CA GLU A 41 23.39 -10.49 14.85
C GLU A 41 22.06 -10.49 15.63
N GLY A 42 21.00 -9.97 15.00
CA GLY A 42 19.65 -9.91 15.58
C GLY A 42 19.08 -8.50 15.79
N PHE A 43 19.88 -7.43 15.88
CA PHE A 43 19.34 -6.09 16.07
C PHE A 43 18.99 -5.39 14.75
N VAL A 44 17.92 -4.61 14.76
CA VAL A 44 17.57 -3.73 13.64
C VAL A 44 18.62 -2.62 13.51
N PRO A 45 19.14 -2.31 12.31
CA PRO A 45 20.02 -1.18 12.12
C PRO A 45 19.34 0.13 12.54
N ARG A 46 20.02 0.94 13.34
CA ARG A 46 19.41 2.11 13.98
C ARG A 46 18.74 3.07 13.00
N PHE A 47 19.34 3.28 11.81
CA PHE A 47 18.79 4.13 10.76
C PHE A 47 17.43 3.65 10.23
N VAL A 48 17.09 2.36 10.31
CA VAL A 48 15.77 1.85 9.92
C VAL A 48 14.68 2.41 10.84
N ILE A 49 15.00 2.62 12.13
CA ILE A 49 14.08 3.17 13.11
C ILE A 49 14.11 4.70 13.08
N ASP A 50 15.30 5.31 13.04
CA ASP A 50 15.46 6.77 13.08
C ASP A 50 14.82 7.48 11.87
N TYR A 51 14.74 6.81 10.72
CA TYR A 51 14.11 7.33 9.50
C TYR A 51 12.75 6.67 9.19
N ALA A 52 12.17 5.92 10.12
CA ALA A 52 10.84 5.35 9.95
C ALA A 52 9.81 6.47 9.71
N PRO A 53 8.87 6.29 8.78
CA PRO A 53 7.87 7.31 8.48
C PRO A 53 6.92 7.53 9.66
N TYR A 54 6.37 8.73 9.74
CA TYR A 54 5.07 8.94 10.39
C TYR A 54 3.95 8.78 9.36
N VAL A 55 2.78 8.35 9.80
CA VAL A 55 1.59 8.24 8.93
C VAL A 55 0.49 9.14 9.48
N HIS A 56 0.11 10.18 8.75
CA HIS A 56 -1.17 10.84 8.98
C HIS A 56 -2.29 9.96 8.41
N LEU A 57 -3.20 9.53 9.28
CA LEU A 57 -4.48 8.97 8.88
C LEU A 57 -5.43 10.10 8.48
N HIS A 58 -6.32 9.84 7.53
CA HIS A 58 -7.32 10.83 7.15
C HIS A 58 -8.26 11.14 8.33
N SER A 59 -8.56 12.41 8.58
CA SER A 59 -9.27 12.87 9.79
C SER A 59 -10.68 12.31 9.95
N LYS A 60 -11.33 11.97 8.83
CA LYS A 60 -12.69 11.41 8.79
C LYS A 60 -12.72 9.90 8.58
N ASP A 61 -11.56 9.24 8.52
CA ASP A 61 -11.54 7.81 8.32
C ASP A 61 -12.08 7.08 9.56
N ILE A 62 -12.86 6.05 9.28
CA ILE A 62 -13.44 5.15 10.27
C ILE A 62 -12.85 3.74 10.18
N PHE A 63 -12.04 3.46 9.14
CA PHE A 63 -11.28 2.21 8.99
C PHE A 63 -9.84 2.50 9.39
N LEU A 64 -9.54 2.30 10.65
CA LEU A 64 -8.25 2.63 11.27
C LEU A 64 -7.31 1.42 11.24
N PRO A 65 -6.01 1.58 11.59
CA PRO A 65 -5.05 0.48 11.59
C PRO A 65 -5.57 -0.77 12.31
N GLY A 66 -5.32 -1.94 11.73
CA GLY A 66 -5.77 -3.23 12.23
C GLY A 66 -4.64 -4.07 12.81
N ASP A 67 -4.97 -4.96 13.75
CA ASP A 67 -4.07 -6.01 14.21
C ASP A 67 -4.28 -7.28 13.37
N ILE A 68 -3.21 -7.81 12.78
CA ILE A 68 -3.29 -9.00 11.92
C ILE A 68 -3.71 -10.27 12.68
N GLY A 69 -3.43 -10.36 13.97
CA GLY A 69 -3.88 -11.46 14.83
C GLY A 69 -5.36 -11.33 15.18
N GLU A 70 -5.86 -10.13 15.47
CA GLU A 70 -7.30 -9.85 15.62
C GLU A 70 -8.05 -10.20 14.33
N HIS A 71 -7.54 -9.78 13.17
CA HIS A 71 -8.12 -10.10 11.87
C HIS A 71 -8.31 -11.61 11.64
N LEU A 72 -7.35 -12.44 12.07
CA LEU A 72 -7.47 -13.90 11.97
C LEU A 72 -8.51 -14.51 12.92
N GLN A 73 -8.93 -13.80 13.96
CA GLN A 73 -10.01 -14.24 14.86
C GLN A 73 -11.40 -14.05 14.25
N HIS A 74 -11.51 -13.18 13.24
CA HIS A 74 -12.76 -12.84 12.55
C HIS A 74 -12.84 -13.35 11.11
N THR A 75 -11.91 -14.23 10.73
CA THR A 75 -11.87 -14.83 9.41
C THR A 75 -11.82 -16.35 9.48
N ILE A 76 -12.30 -16.98 8.41
CA ILE A 76 -12.23 -18.42 8.16
C ILE A 76 -11.48 -18.62 6.83
N SER A 77 -10.70 -19.69 6.74
CA SER A 77 -10.01 -20.03 5.49
C SER A 77 -10.97 -20.67 4.49
N TYR A 78 -11.01 -20.13 3.28
CA TYR A 78 -11.83 -20.63 2.17
C TYR A 78 -10.94 -20.95 0.98
N LEU A 79 -11.23 -22.03 0.26
CA LEU A 79 -10.73 -22.27 -1.09
C LEU A 79 -11.77 -21.77 -2.08
N ASN A 80 -11.51 -20.61 -2.67
CA ASN A 80 -12.52 -19.80 -3.37
C ASN A 80 -13.75 -19.52 -2.48
N TYR A 81 -14.88 -20.20 -2.74
CA TYR A 81 -16.14 -20.02 -2.02
C TYR A 81 -16.48 -21.19 -1.08
N THR A 82 -15.55 -22.12 -0.88
CA THR A 82 -15.76 -23.32 -0.04
C THR A 82 -14.89 -23.23 1.22
N PRO A 83 -15.45 -23.33 2.44
CA PRO A 83 -14.66 -23.30 3.66
C PRO A 83 -13.71 -24.51 3.74
N LEU A 84 -12.46 -24.26 4.12
CA LEU A 84 -11.43 -25.30 4.32
C LEU A 84 -11.45 -25.89 5.74
N THR A 85 -11.90 -25.10 6.71
CA THR A 85 -11.97 -25.48 8.11
C THR A 85 -13.37 -25.30 8.67
N SER A 86 -13.65 -25.92 9.83
CA SER A 86 -14.87 -25.62 10.58
C SER A 86 -14.92 -24.13 10.95
N PRO A 87 -16.10 -23.49 11.02
CA PRO A 87 -16.22 -22.10 11.44
C PRO A 87 -15.64 -21.79 12.83
N GLN A 88 -15.51 -22.80 13.70
CA GLN A 88 -14.91 -22.67 15.03
C GLN A 88 -13.38 -22.75 15.02
N THR A 89 -12.76 -23.09 13.89
CA THR A 89 -11.31 -23.22 13.77
C THR A 89 -10.70 -21.90 13.29
N ARG A 90 -10.08 -21.17 14.21
CA ARG A 90 -9.34 -19.93 13.91
C ARG A 90 -7.93 -20.23 13.42
N GLN A 91 -7.47 -19.40 12.49
CA GLN A 91 -6.09 -19.44 12.03
C GLN A 91 -5.18 -18.71 13.02
N SER A 92 -3.88 -19.01 12.98
CA SER A 92 -2.88 -18.40 13.85
C SER A 92 -1.72 -17.87 13.04
N LEU A 93 -1.13 -16.76 13.49
CA LEU A 93 0.07 -16.17 12.88
C LEU A 93 1.29 -17.11 12.90
N THR A 94 1.25 -18.17 13.71
CA THR A 94 2.32 -19.18 13.84
C THR A 94 2.14 -20.41 12.96
N SER A 95 1.02 -20.52 12.24
CA SER A 95 0.71 -21.71 11.43
C SER A 95 -0.07 -21.42 10.13
N LEU A 96 -0.27 -20.15 9.79
CA LEU A 96 -1.03 -19.67 8.64
C LEU A 96 -0.48 -20.19 7.30
N SER A 97 0.85 -20.33 7.17
CA SER A 97 1.50 -20.78 5.94
C SER A 97 1.16 -22.23 5.58
N ASN A 98 0.67 -23.04 6.53
CA ASN A 98 0.18 -24.39 6.26
C ASN A 98 -0.97 -24.42 5.24
N LEU A 99 -1.72 -23.33 5.11
CA LEU A 99 -2.79 -23.19 4.12
C LEU A 99 -2.25 -23.15 2.68
N ASN A 100 -0.97 -22.85 2.48
CA ASN A 100 -0.35 -22.81 1.15
C ASN A 100 -0.42 -24.16 0.41
N ARG A 101 -0.62 -25.28 1.14
CA ARG A 101 -0.84 -26.61 0.55
C ARG A 101 -2.06 -26.67 -0.38
N PHE A 102 -2.98 -25.72 -0.26
CA PHE A 102 -4.19 -25.60 -1.08
C PHE A 102 -4.04 -24.62 -2.26
N GLY A 103 -2.86 -24.00 -2.42
CA GLY A 103 -2.55 -23.07 -3.50
C GLY A 103 -2.91 -21.61 -3.19
N PRO A 104 -2.76 -20.70 -4.19
CA PRO A 104 -2.90 -19.25 -4.00
C PRO A 104 -4.36 -18.77 -3.89
N SER A 105 -5.33 -19.63 -4.22
CA SER A 105 -6.77 -19.33 -4.15
C SER A 105 -7.37 -19.59 -2.77
N VAL A 106 -6.55 -19.47 -1.71
CA VAL A 106 -7.02 -19.49 -0.33
C VAL A 106 -7.31 -18.06 0.11
N TYR A 107 -8.48 -17.85 0.71
CA TYR A 107 -9.03 -16.56 1.11
C TYR A 107 -9.30 -16.57 2.62
N LEU A 108 -8.83 -15.55 3.33
CA LEU A 108 -9.20 -15.29 4.73
C LEU A 108 -10.53 -14.53 4.74
N THR A 109 -11.62 -15.28 4.58
CA THR A 109 -12.96 -14.73 4.39
C THR A 109 -13.57 -14.31 5.72
N SER A 110 -14.14 -13.10 5.78
CA SER A 110 -14.84 -12.53 6.92
C SER A 110 -15.98 -13.42 7.40
N ASP A 111 -16.11 -13.56 8.72
CA ASP A 111 -17.27 -14.18 9.36
C ASP A 111 -18.53 -13.31 9.27
N ASP A 112 -18.32 -12.00 9.27
CA ASP A 112 -19.37 -10.99 9.32
C ASP A 112 -19.65 -10.43 7.93
N ASP A 113 -20.86 -9.91 7.73
CA ASP A 113 -21.18 -9.13 6.54
C ASP A 113 -20.46 -7.77 6.59
N PRO A 114 -19.49 -7.47 5.69
CA PRO A 114 -18.72 -6.24 5.76
C PRO A 114 -19.57 -4.96 5.61
N GLU A 115 -20.75 -5.05 4.99
CA GLU A 115 -21.68 -3.91 4.90
C GLU A 115 -22.19 -3.44 6.27
N THR A 116 -22.16 -4.32 7.29
CA THR A 116 -22.55 -3.97 8.66
C THR A 116 -21.47 -3.22 9.44
N GLN A 117 -20.25 -3.12 8.88
CA GLN A 117 -19.09 -2.43 9.46
C GLN A 117 -18.83 -2.83 10.93
N PRO A 118 -18.64 -4.13 11.23
CA PRO A 118 -18.32 -4.59 12.58
C PRO A 118 -17.06 -3.89 13.12
N SER A 119 -16.96 -3.80 14.45
CA SER A 119 -15.93 -3.01 15.13
C SER A 119 -14.50 -3.41 14.76
N TRP A 120 -14.25 -4.70 14.50
CA TRP A 120 -12.93 -5.21 14.13
C TRP A 120 -12.51 -4.80 12.70
N LEU A 121 -13.46 -4.56 11.79
CA LEU A 121 -13.16 -3.97 10.47
C LEU A 121 -12.81 -2.49 10.62
N ARG A 122 -13.48 -1.77 11.53
CA ARG A 122 -13.24 -0.32 11.77
C ARG A 122 -11.97 -0.03 12.56
N GLY A 123 -11.54 -0.94 13.44
CA GLY A 123 -10.32 -0.76 14.24
C GLY A 123 -10.37 0.48 15.15
N GLU A 124 -11.54 0.94 15.59
CA GLU A 124 -11.69 2.22 16.31
C GLU A 124 -10.82 2.32 17.57
N HIS A 125 -10.62 1.18 18.25
CA HIS A 125 -9.77 1.08 19.43
C HIS A 125 -8.26 1.23 19.12
N ASN A 126 -7.86 1.07 17.85
CA ASN A 126 -6.50 1.27 17.35
C ASN A 126 -6.23 2.71 16.89
N ARG A 127 -7.13 3.66 17.15
CA ARG A 127 -6.90 5.07 16.83
C ARG A 127 -5.60 5.55 17.50
N PRO A 128 -4.67 6.17 16.76
CA PRO A 128 -3.45 6.70 17.36
C PRO A 128 -3.74 7.70 18.47
N VAL A 129 -2.98 7.62 19.57
CA VAL A 129 -3.09 8.56 20.69
C VAL A 129 -2.86 9.98 20.17
N PRO A 130 -3.77 10.94 20.41
CA PRO A 130 -3.60 12.31 19.94
C PRO A 130 -2.30 12.93 20.44
N ILE A 131 -1.71 13.80 19.62
CA ILE A 131 -0.53 14.58 20.03
C ILE A 131 -0.97 15.61 21.08
N GLY A 132 -0.63 15.36 22.35
CA GLY A 132 -0.92 16.23 23.50
C GLY A 132 0.33 16.86 24.12
N ASN A 133 0.14 17.71 25.15
CA ASN A 133 1.20 18.45 25.83
C ASN A 133 2.10 17.57 26.73
N GLY A 134 2.85 16.64 26.15
CA GLY A 134 3.95 15.93 26.84
C GLY A 134 3.73 14.45 27.16
N GLY A 135 2.70 13.81 26.59
CA GLY A 135 2.53 12.35 26.68
C GLY A 135 3.60 11.63 25.85
N THR A 136 4.30 10.68 26.46
CA THR A 136 5.34 9.88 25.79
C THR A 136 4.76 8.87 24.79
N ASP A 137 3.45 8.62 24.85
CA ASP A 137 2.67 7.71 24.03
C ASP A 137 2.01 8.38 22.80
N ALA A 138 2.17 9.70 22.62
CA ALA A 138 1.60 10.45 21.50
C ALA A 138 1.88 9.76 20.14
N GLY A 139 0.84 9.46 19.37
CA GLY A 139 0.90 8.75 18.09
C GLY A 139 1.05 7.23 18.18
N ALA A 140 1.10 6.63 19.37
CA ALA A 140 1.04 5.18 19.52
C ALA A 140 -0.35 4.65 19.14
N SER A 141 -0.39 3.47 18.53
CA SER A 141 -1.61 2.70 18.27
C SER A 141 -1.48 1.33 18.93
N THR A 142 -2.59 0.74 19.35
CA THR A 142 -2.62 -0.66 19.80
C THR A 142 -2.43 -1.64 18.64
N ALA A 143 -2.72 -1.24 17.39
CA ALA A 143 -2.35 -2.02 16.22
C ALA A 143 -0.84 -1.90 15.94
N PRO A 144 -0.15 -3.03 15.70
CA PRO A 144 1.27 -3.00 15.39
C PRO A 144 1.51 -2.53 13.94
N GLY A 145 2.48 -1.64 13.75
CA GLY A 145 3.13 -1.47 12.46
C GLY A 145 4.01 -2.68 12.15
N ILE A 146 4.37 -2.92 10.88
CA ILE A 146 5.28 -4.00 10.52
C ILE A 146 6.49 -3.44 9.80
N ILE A 147 7.66 -3.63 10.38
CA ILE A 147 8.94 -3.14 9.85
C ILE A 147 9.72 -4.34 9.36
N ILE A 148 9.95 -4.42 8.05
CA ILE A 148 10.75 -5.48 7.43
C ILE A 148 11.93 -4.81 6.73
N TRP A 149 13.15 -5.12 7.12
CA TRP A 149 14.34 -4.63 6.44
C TRP A 149 15.12 -5.78 5.82
N THR A 150 15.82 -5.46 4.72
CA THR A 150 16.61 -6.45 3.99
C THR A 150 17.89 -5.84 3.45
N GLU A 151 18.96 -6.61 3.52
CA GLU A 151 20.26 -6.24 2.97
C GLU A 151 20.35 -6.68 1.51
N LYS A 152 20.94 -5.81 0.70
CA LYS A 152 21.18 -6.01 -0.72
C LYS A 152 22.67 -5.81 -1.00
N GLY A 153 23.10 -6.12 -2.22
CA GLY A 153 24.47 -5.85 -2.66
C GLY A 153 24.82 -4.36 -2.60
N ASN A 154 26.12 -4.06 -2.61
CA ASN A 154 26.65 -2.69 -2.67
C ASN A 154 26.23 -1.79 -1.49
N ASN A 155 26.18 -2.35 -0.27
CA ASN A 155 25.78 -1.64 0.96
C ASN A 155 24.37 -1.01 0.89
N VAL A 156 23.49 -1.58 0.07
CA VAL A 156 22.10 -1.15 -0.02
C VAL A 156 21.29 -1.87 1.05
N THR A 157 20.46 -1.12 1.77
CA THR A 157 19.43 -1.67 2.66
C THR A 157 18.10 -1.06 2.27
N ASP A 158 17.08 -1.88 2.05
CA ASP A 158 15.72 -1.40 1.91
C ASP A 158 14.96 -1.74 3.20
N ALA A 159 14.29 -0.75 3.79
CA ALA A 159 13.35 -0.93 4.88
C ALA A 159 11.93 -0.66 4.40
N PHE A 160 11.02 -1.59 4.67
CA PHE A 160 9.62 -1.53 4.33
C PHE A 160 8.81 -1.37 5.61
N TYR A 161 7.87 -0.43 5.60
CA TYR A 161 6.97 -0.11 6.70
C TYR A 161 5.56 -0.41 6.25
N PHE A 162 5.05 -1.58 6.62
CA PHE A 162 3.72 -2.05 6.25
C PHE A 162 2.67 -1.61 7.27
N TYR A 163 1.51 -1.26 6.73
CA TYR A 163 0.33 -0.83 7.44
C TYR A 163 -0.80 -1.78 7.08
N PHE A 164 -1.41 -2.38 8.09
CA PHE A 164 -2.54 -3.27 7.90
C PHE A 164 -3.83 -2.56 8.29
N TYR A 165 -4.88 -2.74 7.49
CA TYR A 165 -6.24 -2.33 7.83
C TYR A 165 -7.14 -3.55 7.62
N SER A 166 -8.11 -3.77 8.51
CA SER A 166 -9.00 -4.93 8.37
C SER A 166 -10.01 -4.78 7.22
N PHE A 167 -10.16 -3.57 6.67
CA PHE A 167 -11.05 -3.29 5.55
C PHE A 167 -10.51 -2.15 4.69
N ASN A 168 -10.66 -2.25 3.38
CA ASN A 168 -10.50 -1.16 2.43
C ASN A 168 -11.88 -0.71 1.95
N LEU A 169 -12.19 0.57 2.15
CA LEU A 169 -13.38 1.20 1.59
C LEU A 169 -12.98 1.91 0.30
N GLY A 170 -13.17 1.22 -0.82
CA GLY A 170 -12.80 1.74 -2.12
C GLY A 170 -13.58 3.00 -2.52
N ASN A 171 -13.15 3.66 -3.59
CA ASN A 171 -13.63 5.00 -3.93
C ASN A 171 -15.00 5.02 -4.62
N LYS A 172 -15.60 6.22 -4.68
CA LYS A 172 -16.91 6.46 -5.31
C LYS A 172 -16.77 7.19 -6.65
N VAL A 173 -17.56 6.76 -7.63
CA VAL A 173 -17.85 7.49 -8.88
C VAL A 173 -19.37 7.63 -8.99
N ILE A 174 -19.89 8.86 -9.03
CA ILE A 174 -21.33 9.14 -9.20
C ILE A 174 -22.18 8.28 -8.22
N ASP A 175 -21.85 8.35 -6.94
CA ASP A 175 -22.42 7.56 -5.82
C ASP A 175 -22.22 6.03 -5.84
N TRP A 176 -21.71 5.45 -6.92
CA TRP A 176 -21.34 4.04 -6.97
C TRP A 176 -19.96 3.83 -6.36
N ARG A 177 -19.85 2.88 -5.42
CA ARG A 177 -18.58 2.52 -4.79
C ARG A 177 -17.94 1.31 -5.49
N PHE A 178 -16.62 1.31 -5.60
CA PHE A 178 -15.85 0.23 -6.23
C PHE A 178 -14.58 -0.09 -5.48
N GLY A 179 -14.17 -1.36 -5.52
CA GLY A 179 -12.89 -1.81 -5.00
C GLY A 179 -12.86 -2.07 -3.49
N ASN A 180 -14.01 -2.24 -2.83
CA ASN A 180 -14.00 -2.65 -1.43
C ASN A 180 -13.38 -4.03 -1.28
N HIS A 181 -12.64 -4.24 -0.19
CA HIS A 181 -12.19 -5.58 0.17
C HIS A 181 -11.92 -5.68 1.68
N VAL A 182 -12.18 -6.87 2.22
CA VAL A 182 -11.72 -7.24 3.56
C VAL A 182 -10.21 -7.39 3.52
N GLY A 183 -9.54 -6.91 4.55
CA GLY A 183 -8.09 -6.85 4.73
C GLY A 183 -7.39 -5.96 3.71
N ASP A 184 -6.37 -5.24 4.16
CA ASP A 184 -5.66 -4.29 3.32
C ASP A 184 -4.19 -4.14 3.74
N TRP A 185 -3.30 -4.11 2.76
CA TRP A 185 -1.85 -4.04 2.96
C TRP A 185 -1.25 -2.89 2.15
N GLU A 186 -0.95 -1.82 2.85
CA GLU A 186 -0.28 -0.63 2.34
C GLU A 186 1.14 -0.54 2.92
N HIS A 187 2.02 0.22 2.27
CA HIS A 187 3.37 0.43 2.78
C HIS A 187 4.07 1.66 2.21
N THR A 188 5.05 2.11 2.97
CA THR A 188 6.16 2.87 2.40
C THR A 188 7.43 2.06 2.46
N ALA A 189 8.44 2.46 1.69
CA ALA A 189 9.78 1.90 1.87
C ALA A 189 10.87 2.93 1.65
N VAL A 190 11.92 2.86 2.46
CA VAL A 190 13.08 3.74 2.40
C VAL A 190 14.29 2.92 1.97
N ARG A 191 15.02 3.44 0.97
CA ARG A 191 16.31 2.89 0.54
C ARG A 191 17.44 3.64 1.20
N PHE A 192 18.37 2.88 1.78
CA PHE A 192 19.60 3.37 2.36
C PHE A 192 20.80 2.88 1.55
N ILE A 193 21.81 3.73 1.40
CA ILE A 193 23.15 3.34 0.92
C ILE A 193 24.13 3.65 2.04
N SER A 194 24.80 2.62 2.57
CA SER A 194 25.70 2.74 3.72
C SER A 194 25.03 3.45 4.92
N GLY A 195 23.74 3.16 5.16
CA GLY A 195 22.95 3.75 6.25
C GLY A 195 22.39 5.16 5.98
N ILE A 196 22.67 5.78 4.84
CA ILE A 196 22.17 7.12 4.49
C ILE A 196 20.91 6.98 3.61
N PRO A 197 19.75 7.57 3.98
CA PRO A 197 18.53 7.45 3.21
C PRO A 197 18.64 8.20 1.87
N GLN A 198 18.35 7.51 0.76
CA GLN A 198 18.47 8.02 -0.60
C GLN A 198 17.13 8.31 -1.25
N SER A 199 16.16 7.40 -1.06
CA SER A 199 14.84 7.50 -1.68
C SER A 199 13.77 6.87 -0.80
N ILE A 200 12.53 7.27 -1.05
CA ILE A 200 11.35 6.73 -0.40
C ILE A 200 10.28 6.41 -1.46
N PHE A 201 9.57 5.31 -1.26
CA PHE A 201 8.42 4.90 -2.05
C PHE A 201 7.16 4.93 -1.19
N TYR A 202 6.05 5.36 -1.77
CA TYR A 202 4.71 5.33 -1.19
C TYR A 202 3.81 4.45 -2.07
N SER A 203 3.15 3.43 -1.50
CA SER A 203 2.25 2.57 -2.26
C SER A 203 0.94 3.27 -2.59
N GLU A 204 0.51 3.17 -3.85
CA GLU A 204 -0.75 3.71 -4.33
C GLU A 204 -1.45 2.60 -5.13
N HIS A 205 -2.44 1.95 -4.51
CA HIS A 205 -3.17 0.82 -5.08
C HIS A 205 -2.24 -0.32 -5.56
N SER A 206 -2.21 -0.61 -6.87
CA SER A 206 -1.35 -1.64 -7.47
C SER A 206 0.08 -1.17 -7.75
N GLY A 207 0.39 0.10 -7.52
CA GLY A 207 1.67 0.74 -7.80
C GLY A 207 2.08 1.69 -6.70
N GLY A 208 2.48 2.90 -7.09
CA GLY A 208 2.97 3.93 -6.17
C GLY A 208 3.93 4.90 -6.82
N ALA A 209 4.36 5.89 -6.05
CA ALA A 209 5.32 6.89 -6.46
C ALA A 209 6.60 6.84 -5.61
N ALA A 210 7.75 7.08 -6.25
CA ALA A 210 9.04 7.17 -5.59
C ALA A 210 9.59 8.60 -5.66
N TYR A 211 10.24 9.01 -4.58
CA TYR A 211 10.82 10.34 -4.42
C TYR A 211 12.27 10.23 -3.95
N LYS A 212 13.09 11.22 -4.32
CA LYS A 212 14.35 11.46 -3.60
C LYS A 212 14.01 11.72 -2.13
N PHE A 213 14.76 11.13 -1.20
CA PHE A 213 14.43 11.24 0.23
C PHE A 213 14.42 12.70 0.70
N GLY A 214 15.31 13.55 0.16
CA GLY A 214 15.34 14.97 0.45
C GLY A 214 14.09 15.74 0.03
N ALA A 215 13.31 15.24 -0.94
CA ALA A 215 12.19 15.98 -1.55
C ALA A 215 10.90 15.97 -0.72
N VAL A 216 10.73 15.00 0.19
CA VAL A 216 9.46 14.79 0.91
C VAL A 216 9.38 15.55 2.24
N GLU A 217 8.16 15.85 2.69
CA GLU A 217 7.88 16.44 4.01
C GLU A 217 8.41 15.53 5.13
N LYS A 218 8.93 16.14 6.21
CA LYS A 218 9.49 15.44 7.37
C LYS A 218 9.06 16.11 8.68
N ILE A 219 8.90 15.30 9.73
CA ILE A 219 8.87 15.76 11.13
C ILE A 219 10.22 15.38 11.74
N GLY A 220 11.06 16.38 12.02
CA GLY A 220 12.47 16.15 12.30
C GLY A 220 13.16 15.52 11.09
N VAL A 221 13.72 14.32 11.26
CA VAL A 221 14.37 13.56 10.17
C VAL A 221 13.45 12.52 9.52
N ARG A 222 12.30 12.25 10.13
CA ARG A 222 11.39 11.19 9.73
C ARG A 222 10.44 11.67 8.63
N PRO A 223 10.32 10.96 7.50
CA PRO A 223 9.41 11.34 6.43
C PRO A 223 7.95 11.22 6.87
N VAL A 224 7.08 12.01 6.26
CA VAL A 224 5.64 11.96 6.50
C VAL A 224 4.95 11.26 5.33
N CYS A 225 4.05 10.35 5.68
CA CYS A 225 3.12 9.67 4.79
C CYS A 225 1.70 10.13 5.10
N TYR A 226 0.87 10.26 4.08
CA TYR A 226 -0.54 10.57 4.20
C TYR A 226 -1.38 9.42 3.65
N SER A 227 -2.12 8.74 4.53
CA SER A 227 -3.02 7.64 4.17
C SER A 227 -4.36 8.20 3.68
N ALA A 228 -4.81 7.73 2.52
CA ALA A 228 -6.07 8.15 1.92
C ALA A 228 -7.28 7.60 2.67
N SER A 229 -8.37 8.37 2.66
CA SER A 229 -9.61 7.94 3.31
C SER A 229 -10.18 6.69 2.64
N GLY A 230 -10.31 5.60 3.40
CA GLY A 230 -10.93 4.35 2.98
C GLY A 230 -10.04 3.46 2.11
N SER A 231 -9.43 4.01 1.05
CA SER A 231 -8.54 3.24 0.16
C SER A 231 -7.16 2.99 0.76
N HIS A 232 -6.78 3.77 1.78
CA HIS A 232 -5.49 3.74 2.49
C HIS A 232 -4.24 3.92 1.64
N ALA A 233 -4.37 4.21 0.34
CA ALA A 233 -3.23 4.54 -0.51
C ALA A 233 -2.38 5.65 0.13
N ASN A 234 -1.07 5.52 0.01
CA ASN A 234 -0.10 6.31 0.70
C ASN A 234 0.47 7.39 -0.22
N TYR A 235 0.46 8.63 0.25
CA TYR A 235 0.92 9.78 -0.53
C TYR A 235 1.95 10.62 0.22
N ALA A 236 2.80 11.30 -0.54
CA ALA A 236 3.84 12.19 -0.02
C ALA A 236 3.32 13.59 0.38
N ARG A 237 2.06 13.90 0.06
CA ARG A 237 1.43 15.21 0.34
C ARG A 237 -0.06 15.05 0.72
N PRO A 238 -0.63 15.99 1.50
CA PRO A 238 -2.07 16.05 1.72
C PRO A 238 -2.80 16.54 0.45
N GLY A 239 -4.09 16.28 0.35
CA GLY A 239 -4.98 16.80 -0.69
C GLY A 239 -5.59 15.72 -1.58
N ALA A 240 -6.05 16.15 -2.76
CA ALA A 240 -6.66 15.28 -3.76
C ALA A 240 -5.59 14.65 -4.66
N HIS A 241 -5.70 13.34 -4.90
CA HIS A 241 -4.80 12.57 -5.79
C HIS A 241 -5.61 11.83 -6.84
N TYR A 242 -5.59 12.35 -8.06
CA TYR A 242 -6.32 11.78 -9.19
C TYR A 242 -5.53 10.65 -9.83
N TYR A 243 -6.21 9.55 -10.14
CA TYR A 243 -5.62 8.41 -10.84
C TYR A 243 -6.59 7.80 -11.85
N ALA A 244 -6.06 7.21 -12.92
CA ALA A 244 -6.82 6.87 -14.11
C ALA A 244 -7.44 5.46 -14.06
N ILE A 245 -8.77 5.42 -14.07
CA ILE A 245 -9.58 4.50 -14.88
C ILE A 245 -10.32 5.35 -15.93
N PRO A 246 -11.05 4.79 -16.93
CA PRO A 246 -11.72 5.60 -17.95
C PRO A 246 -12.42 6.81 -17.32
N PHE A 247 -12.19 8.00 -17.90
CA PHE A 247 -12.72 9.31 -17.47
C PHE A 247 -12.09 10.00 -16.25
N HIS A 248 -10.99 9.52 -15.66
CA HIS A 248 -10.28 10.23 -14.55
C HIS A 248 -11.15 10.53 -13.31
N LEU A 249 -12.20 9.74 -13.07
CA LEU A 249 -13.24 10.05 -12.07
C LEU A 249 -12.89 9.63 -10.63
N LEU A 250 -11.75 8.99 -10.39
CA LEU A 250 -11.35 8.58 -9.04
C LEU A 250 -10.24 9.46 -8.49
N ALA A 251 -10.48 9.96 -7.27
CA ALA A 251 -9.52 10.73 -6.52
C ALA A 251 -9.48 10.25 -5.07
N ASP A 252 -8.29 9.91 -4.61
CA ASP A 252 -8.03 9.73 -3.19
C ASP A 252 -7.95 11.08 -2.50
N GLN A 253 -8.35 11.11 -1.22
CA GLN A 253 -8.28 12.28 -0.38
C GLN A 253 -7.44 11.98 0.85
N THR A 254 -6.42 12.80 1.07
CA THR A 254 -5.55 12.73 2.23
C THR A 254 -5.53 14.05 3.00
N ASP A 255 -5.32 14.01 4.31
CA ASP A 255 -5.20 15.22 5.14
C ASP A 255 -4.25 15.01 6.34
N LYS A 256 -4.09 16.05 7.17
CA LYS A 256 -3.28 16.05 8.40
C LYS A 256 -4.08 15.58 9.62
N GLY A 257 -4.82 14.47 9.50
CA GLY A 257 -5.57 13.87 10.60
C GLY A 257 -4.65 13.21 11.67
N PRO A 258 -5.13 12.21 12.43
CA PRO A 258 -4.35 11.57 13.48
C PRO A 258 -2.96 11.11 13.01
N LEU A 259 -1.91 11.46 13.75
CA LEU A 259 -0.54 11.08 13.43
C LEU A 259 -0.21 9.74 14.11
N TRP A 260 0.13 8.73 13.32
CA TRP A 260 0.57 7.42 13.78
C TRP A 260 2.10 7.31 13.73
N ASP A 261 2.69 6.96 14.87
CA ASP A 261 4.09 6.61 15.02
C ASP A 261 4.27 5.09 15.02
N VAL A 262 4.64 4.56 13.86
CA VAL A 262 4.77 3.11 13.65
C VAL A 262 5.90 2.47 14.45
N THR A 263 6.82 3.25 15.04
CA THR A 263 7.91 2.68 15.85
C THR A 263 7.51 2.45 17.31
N LYS A 264 6.37 2.99 17.76
CA LYS A 264 5.93 2.86 19.17
C LYS A 264 5.28 1.51 19.49
N ASN A 265 4.73 0.85 18.49
CA ASN A 265 4.22 -0.52 18.57
C ASN A 265 4.41 -1.17 17.20
N SER A 266 5.37 -2.09 17.08
CA SER A 266 5.64 -2.75 15.82
C SER A 266 6.16 -4.16 16.00
N TYR A 267 5.97 -4.98 14.97
CA TYR A 267 6.78 -6.17 14.75
C TYR A 267 7.92 -5.84 13.80
N ILE A 268 9.15 -6.17 14.19
CA ILE A 268 10.35 -5.81 13.45
C ILE A 268 11.05 -7.10 13.00
N TYR A 269 11.40 -7.16 11.72
CA TYR A 269 11.98 -8.34 11.11
C TYR A 269 13.15 -8.01 10.19
N LYS A 270 14.15 -8.90 10.16
CA LYS A 270 15.11 -9.00 9.07
C LYS A 270 14.59 -10.06 8.08
N TYR A 271 14.51 -9.70 6.80
CA TYR A 271 14.20 -10.67 5.73
C TYR A 271 15.46 -10.99 4.94
N ASP A 272 15.88 -12.25 5.01
CA ASP A 272 16.92 -12.83 4.16
C ASP A 272 16.29 -13.27 2.83
N ILE A 273 16.46 -12.43 1.80
CA ILE A 273 15.92 -12.69 0.46
C ILE A 273 16.51 -13.97 -0.15
N ALA A 274 17.79 -14.26 0.09
CA ALA A 274 18.48 -15.35 -0.59
C ALA A 274 18.02 -16.72 -0.09
N HIS A 275 17.72 -16.81 1.21
CA HIS A 275 17.27 -18.05 1.85
C HIS A 275 15.75 -18.09 2.10
N ASP A 276 15.02 -17.01 1.76
CA ASP A 276 13.59 -16.85 2.00
C ASP A 276 13.21 -17.05 3.49
N VAL A 277 14.00 -16.42 4.39
CA VAL A 277 13.81 -16.54 5.84
C VAL A 277 13.47 -15.18 6.44
N LEU A 278 12.33 -15.11 7.15
CA LEU A 278 12.00 -13.98 8.00
C LEU A 278 12.45 -14.27 9.43
N GLN A 279 13.23 -13.36 10.02
CA GLN A 279 13.73 -13.47 11.39
C GLN A 279 13.21 -12.31 12.22
N PRO A 280 12.67 -12.56 13.44
CA PRO A 280 12.29 -11.47 14.33
C PRO A 280 13.55 -10.73 14.79
N SER A 281 13.45 -9.41 14.92
CA SER A 281 14.51 -8.62 15.52
C SER A 281 14.60 -8.87 17.03
N GLY A 282 15.78 -8.66 17.62
CA GLY A 282 16.02 -8.73 19.06
C GLY A 282 15.17 -7.74 19.87
N ASP A 283 14.68 -6.67 19.24
CA ASP A 283 13.73 -5.72 19.82
C ASP A 283 12.31 -6.31 19.96
N THR A 284 11.96 -7.29 19.12
CA THR A 284 10.65 -7.96 19.10
C THR A 284 10.81 -9.48 18.96
N PRO A 285 11.49 -10.16 19.90
CA PRO A 285 11.93 -11.55 19.72
C PRO A 285 10.78 -12.56 19.71
N GLY A 286 9.61 -12.17 20.24
CA GLY A 286 8.38 -12.98 20.23
C GLY A 286 7.50 -12.77 18.99
N ALA A 287 7.91 -11.92 18.04
CA ALA A 287 7.10 -11.63 16.86
C ALA A 287 6.95 -12.90 15.98
N PRO A 288 5.72 -13.31 15.62
CA PRO A 288 5.51 -14.51 14.82
C PRO A 288 6.06 -14.30 13.39
N VAL A 289 6.56 -15.35 12.76
CA VAL A 289 7.16 -15.26 11.40
C VAL A 289 6.38 -16.02 10.33
N ASP A 290 5.59 -17.02 10.71
CA ASP A 290 4.96 -17.93 9.76
C ASP A 290 3.91 -17.24 8.87
N TRP A 291 3.15 -16.29 9.43
CA TRP A 291 2.15 -15.49 8.71
C TRP A 291 2.68 -14.80 7.45
N PHE A 292 3.96 -14.37 7.46
CA PHE A 292 4.59 -13.69 6.33
C PHE A 292 4.67 -14.58 5.08
N HIS A 293 4.74 -15.90 5.28
CA HIS A 293 4.81 -16.88 4.21
C HIS A 293 3.45 -17.28 3.64
N PHE A 294 2.33 -16.82 4.20
CA PHE A 294 1.01 -17.11 3.67
C PHE A 294 0.81 -16.48 2.28
N GLY A 295 0.59 -17.32 1.27
CA GLY A 295 0.50 -16.94 -0.14
C GLY A 295 -0.92 -16.74 -0.68
N GLY A 296 -1.92 -16.85 0.18
CA GLY A 296 -3.31 -16.58 -0.18
C GLY A 296 -3.67 -15.09 -0.08
N LYS A 297 -4.97 -14.84 -0.01
CA LYS A 297 -5.57 -13.51 0.08
C LYS A 297 -5.97 -13.20 1.52
N TRP A 298 -5.57 -12.03 1.99
CA TRP A 298 -5.94 -11.44 3.27
C TRP A 298 -7.31 -10.78 3.12
N GLY A 299 -8.35 -11.59 2.98
CA GLY A 299 -9.71 -11.14 2.77
C GLY A 299 -10.56 -12.08 1.95
N ASP A 300 -11.80 -11.66 1.73
CA ASP A 300 -12.81 -12.37 0.97
C ASP A 300 -12.39 -12.60 -0.49
N LYS A 301 -12.95 -13.66 -1.09
CA LYS A 301 -13.05 -13.77 -2.54
C LYS A 301 -14.05 -12.73 -3.05
N MET A 302 -13.76 -12.05 -4.16
CA MET A 302 -14.70 -11.21 -4.89
C MET A 302 -16.08 -11.88 -4.95
N TYR A 303 -17.12 -11.15 -4.55
CA TYR A 303 -18.44 -11.75 -4.46
C TYR A 303 -18.99 -12.13 -5.84
N LYS A 304 -19.81 -13.19 -5.87
CA LYS A 304 -20.48 -13.61 -7.10
C LYS A 304 -21.45 -12.53 -7.55
N ALA A 305 -21.69 -12.41 -8.85
CA ALA A 305 -22.67 -11.48 -9.41
C ALA A 305 -24.10 -11.67 -8.86
N SER A 306 -24.41 -12.83 -8.28
CA SER A 306 -25.69 -13.13 -7.62
C SER A 306 -25.79 -12.60 -6.19
N ASP A 307 -24.68 -12.17 -5.58
CA ASP A 307 -24.68 -11.59 -4.24
C ASP A 307 -25.29 -10.18 -4.31
N LYS A 308 -26.28 -9.89 -3.47
CA LYS A 308 -26.98 -8.59 -3.44
C LYS A 308 -26.05 -7.40 -3.17
N ARG A 309 -24.90 -7.67 -2.52
CA ARG A 309 -23.88 -6.69 -2.17
C ARG A 309 -22.97 -6.40 -3.36
N GLN A 310 -23.03 -7.19 -4.43
CA GLN A 310 -22.15 -7.07 -5.58
C GLN A 310 -22.85 -6.38 -6.75
N TRP A 311 -22.22 -5.34 -7.28
CA TRP A 311 -22.52 -4.80 -8.60
C TRP A 311 -21.26 -4.66 -9.42
N MET A 312 -21.43 -4.46 -10.72
CA MET A 312 -20.36 -4.18 -11.67
C MET A 312 -20.84 -3.09 -12.62
N VAL A 313 -20.04 -2.05 -12.80
CA VAL A 313 -20.29 -0.96 -13.75
C VAL A 313 -18.99 -0.72 -14.52
N ALA A 314 -19.05 -0.72 -15.85
CA ALA A 314 -17.88 -0.51 -16.72
C ALA A 314 -16.65 -1.39 -16.35
N GLY A 315 -16.90 -2.66 -15.98
CA GLY A 315 -15.86 -3.61 -15.57
C GLY A 315 -15.25 -3.36 -14.19
N GLN A 316 -15.72 -2.37 -13.43
CA GLN A 316 -15.34 -2.13 -12.05
C GLN A 316 -16.35 -2.79 -11.10
N TYR A 317 -15.85 -3.43 -10.04
CA TYR A 317 -16.65 -4.24 -9.12
C TYR A 317 -16.79 -3.55 -7.76
N HIS A 318 -17.96 -3.70 -7.11
CA HIS A 318 -18.16 -3.17 -5.76
C HIS A 318 -17.18 -3.78 -4.76
N TYR A 319 -17.17 -5.11 -4.64
CA TYR A 319 -16.17 -5.86 -3.89
C TYR A 319 -15.19 -6.57 -4.82
N VAL A 320 -13.93 -6.63 -4.40
CA VAL A 320 -12.84 -7.35 -5.07
C VAL A 320 -12.18 -8.35 -4.12
N ASP A 321 -11.27 -9.17 -4.64
CA ASP A 321 -10.48 -10.09 -3.81
C ASP A 321 -9.64 -9.31 -2.79
N GLY A 322 -9.50 -9.82 -1.57
CA GLY A 322 -8.50 -9.33 -0.62
C GLY A 322 -7.07 -9.39 -1.18
N PRO A 323 -6.14 -8.56 -0.69
CA PRO A 323 -4.79 -8.49 -1.22
C PRO A 323 -3.92 -9.67 -0.76
N THR A 324 -2.80 -9.90 -1.45
CA THR A 324 -1.73 -10.77 -0.93
C THR A 324 -0.92 -10.05 0.15
N GLY A 325 -0.29 -10.82 1.03
CA GLY A 325 0.52 -10.27 2.13
C GLY A 325 1.83 -9.60 1.71
N PRO A 326 2.57 -9.03 2.68
CA PRO A 326 3.79 -8.24 2.46
C PRO A 326 4.85 -8.92 1.60
N LYS A 327 5.06 -10.23 1.75
CA LYS A 327 6.05 -11.01 0.98
C LYS A 327 5.91 -10.82 -0.54
N PHE A 328 4.70 -10.56 -1.03
CA PHE A 328 4.38 -10.44 -2.45
C PHE A 328 4.49 -9.00 -2.99
N LYS A 329 5.01 -8.06 -2.19
CA LYS A 329 5.19 -6.65 -2.56
C LYS A 329 6.59 -6.35 -3.12
N ASN A 330 7.21 -7.36 -3.75
CA ASN A 330 8.52 -7.29 -4.41
C ASN A 330 9.67 -6.78 -3.52
N LEU A 331 9.87 -7.39 -2.34
CA LEU A 331 10.90 -6.97 -1.38
C LEU A 331 12.33 -7.07 -1.95
N ALA A 332 12.53 -7.96 -2.93
CA ALA A 332 13.78 -8.14 -3.66
C ALA A 332 14.02 -7.12 -4.79
N ARG A 333 13.14 -6.13 -4.97
CA ARG A 333 13.22 -5.13 -6.06
C ARG A 333 14.61 -4.48 -6.21
N LYS A 334 15.08 -4.37 -7.45
CA LYS A 334 16.40 -3.77 -7.76
C LYS A 334 16.41 -2.28 -7.47
N GLU A 335 15.38 -1.56 -7.92
CA GLU A 335 15.14 -0.14 -7.61
C GLU A 335 14.08 0.01 -6.52
N ILE A 336 13.92 1.21 -5.95
CA ILE A 336 12.96 1.45 -4.87
C ILE A 336 11.49 1.41 -5.35
N CYS A 337 11.24 1.51 -6.65
CA CYS A 337 9.90 1.39 -7.23
C CYS A 337 9.43 -0.07 -7.21
N GLN A 338 8.16 -0.31 -6.87
CA GLN A 338 7.60 -1.66 -6.76
C GLN A 338 7.57 -2.44 -8.09
N ASN A 339 7.20 -1.78 -9.18
CA ASN A 339 6.99 -2.41 -10.47
C ASN A 339 8.28 -2.43 -11.32
N GLU A 340 8.40 -3.45 -12.19
CA GLU A 340 9.51 -3.56 -13.11
C GLU A 340 9.44 -2.47 -14.20
N GLY A 341 10.58 -1.87 -14.55
CA GLY A 341 10.67 -0.79 -15.52
C GLY A 341 11.64 0.32 -15.09
N VAL A 342 11.54 1.48 -15.74
CA VAL A 342 12.32 2.66 -15.35
C VAL A 342 11.76 3.20 -14.03
N CYS A 343 12.56 3.17 -12.98
CA CYS A 343 12.19 3.77 -11.70
C CYS A 343 12.52 5.27 -11.73
N THR A 344 11.47 6.09 -11.81
CA THR A 344 11.61 7.55 -11.82
C THR A 344 11.47 8.09 -10.40
N LEU A 345 12.55 8.68 -9.88
CA LEU A 345 12.54 9.38 -8.60
C LEU A 345 12.14 10.85 -8.81
N ARG A 346 10.98 11.22 -8.29
CA ARG A 346 10.54 12.62 -8.26
C ARG A 346 11.46 13.45 -7.38
N SER A 347 11.82 14.63 -7.88
CA SER A 347 12.77 15.52 -7.21
C SER A 347 12.11 16.61 -6.37
N SER A 348 10.80 16.80 -6.55
CA SER A 348 9.95 17.74 -5.84
C SER A 348 8.56 17.14 -5.59
N LEU A 349 7.84 17.65 -4.59
CA LEU A 349 6.42 17.38 -4.37
C LEU A 349 5.50 18.11 -5.38
N THR A 350 6.05 19.04 -6.15
CA THR A 350 5.32 19.90 -7.10
C THR A 350 5.50 19.49 -8.56
N GLU A 351 6.23 18.41 -8.87
CA GLU A 351 6.28 17.88 -10.23
C GLU A 351 4.86 17.40 -10.58
N GLU A 352 4.13 18.25 -11.28
CA GLU A 352 2.84 17.92 -11.86
C GLU A 352 3.07 16.76 -12.83
N VAL A 353 2.29 15.70 -12.65
CA VAL A 353 2.06 14.78 -13.77
C VAL A 353 1.39 15.65 -14.83
N GLU A 354 2.08 15.92 -15.94
CA GLU A 354 1.40 16.33 -17.16
C GLU A 354 0.43 15.19 -17.50
N ILE A 355 -0.81 15.31 -17.01
CA ILE A 355 -1.92 14.55 -17.54
C ILE A 355 -2.02 15.05 -18.98
N PRO A 356 -1.87 14.20 -20.00
CA PRO A 356 -2.14 14.62 -21.36
C PRO A 356 -3.58 15.12 -21.36
N PHE A 357 -3.74 16.43 -21.42
CA PHE A 357 -5.02 17.02 -21.75
C PHE A 357 -5.27 16.51 -23.17
N LEU A 358 -6.12 15.51 -23.31
CA LEU A 358 -6.77 15.30 -24.60
C LEU A 358 -7.53 16.58 -24.84
N ALA A 359 -6.96 17.45 -25.66
CA ALA A 359 -7.66 18.60 -26.18
C ALA A 359 -9.01 18.11 -26.73
N PRO A 360 -10.13 18.81 -26.52
CA PRO A 360 -11.45 18.41 -26.99
C PRO A 360 -11.63 18.36 -28.52
N GLU A 361 -10.54 18.33 -29.31
CA GLU A 361 -10.63 18.49 -30.76
C GLU A 361 -10.91 17.18 -31.51
N ASP A 362 -10.79 16.01 -30.87
CA ASP A 362 -11.08 14.70 -31.50
C ASP A 362 -12.03 13.80 -30.68
N TRP A 363 -12.85 14.37 -29.79
CA TRP A 363 -13.88 13.62 -29.07
C TRP A 363 -15.21 13.72 -29.82
N ASP A 364 -15.58 12.64 -30.51
CA ASP A 364 -16.80 12.51 -31.31
C ASP A 364 -18.02 12.10 -30.46
N GLY A 365 -18.13 12.51 -29.20
CA GLY A 365 -19.38 12.51 -28.42
C GLY A 365 -20.07 11.15 -28.13
N GLU A 366 -19.74 10.06 -28.81
CA GLU A 366 -20.53 8.83 -28.82
C GLU A 366 -20.49 8.05 -27.49
N GLY A 367 -19.54 8.36 -26.59
CA GLY A 367 -19.43 7.72 -25.27
C GLY A 367 -20.11 8.48 -24.11
N ALA A 368 -20.45 9.75 -24.29
CA ALA A 368 -21.19 10.52 -23.29
C ALA A 368 -22.69 10.21 -23.33
N ASP A 369 -23.20 10.01 -24.54
CA ASP A 369 -24.62 9.74 -24.79
C ASP A 369 -25.06 8.40 -24.18
N GLU A 370 -24.19 7.38 -24.19
CA GLU A 370 -24.48 6.07 -23.58
C GLU A 370 -24.57 6.13 -22.04
N LEU A 371 -23.81 7.03 -21.41
CA LEU A 371 -23.87 7.27 -19.96
C LEU A 371 -25.08 8.13 -19.58
N VAL A 372 -25.44 9.10 -20.42
CA VAL A 372 -26.63 9.95 -20.24
C VAL A 372 -27.91 9.12 -20.43
N ASP A 373 -27.96 8.23 -21.40
CA ASP A 373 -29.09 7.32 -21.63
C ASP A 373 -29.31 6.36 -20.44
N LEU A 374 -28.22 5.87 -19.82
CA LEU A 374 -28.29 5.07 -18.59
C LEU A 374 -28.79 5.86 -17.36
N LEU A 375 -28.57 7.18 -17.33
CA LEU A 375 -29.05 8.07 -16.27
C LEU A 375 -30.54 8.40 -16.44
N ASP A 376 -30.99 8.59 -17.69
CA ASP A 376 -32.40 8.82 -18.05
C ASP A 376 -33.29 7.60 -17.74
N GLU A 377 -32.75 6.37 -17.87
CA GLU A 377 -33.46 5.16 -17.46
C GLU A 377 -33.64 5.03 -15.94
N LYS A 378 -32.77 5.67 -15.14
CA LYS A 378 -32.88 5.68 -13.67
C LYS A 378 -33.98 6.64 -13.21
N GLU A 379 -34.04 7.86 -13.76
CA GLU A 379 -35.13 8.81 -13.44
C GLU A 379 -36.50 8.22 -13.79
N LYS A 380 -36.64 7.54 -14.93
CA LYS A 380 -37.88 6.86 -15.31
C LYS A 380 -38.25 5.67 -14.43
N ARG A 381 -37.28 5.02 -13.78
CA ARG A 381 -37.55 3.92 -12.83
C ARG A 381 -37.93 4.40 -11.44
N ASP A 382 -37.40 5.55 -11.03
CA ASP A 382 -37.69 6.14 -9.72
C ASP A 382 -39.01 6.94 -9.73
N GLU A 383 -39.57 7.31 -10.89
CA GLU A 383 -40.92 7.88 -11.01
C GLU A 383 -42.06 6.84 -11.05
N ILE A 384 -41.75 5.53 -11.11
CA ILE A 384 -42.76 4.44 -11.20
C ILE A 384 -42.84 3.61 -9.89
N LYS A 385 -42.27 4.11 -8.79
CA LYS A 385 -42.47 3.56 -7.44
C LYS A 385 -42.93 4.64 -6.48
#